data_AF-A0A662UFK5-F1
#
_entry.id   AF-A0A662UFK5-F1
#
_cell.length_a   1.000
_cell.length_b   1.000
_cell.length_c   1.000
_cell.angle_alpha   90.00
_cell.angle_beta   90.00
_cell.angle_gamma   90.00
#
_symmetry.space_group_name_H-M   'P 1'
#
loop_
_entity.id
_entity.type
_entity.pdbx_description
1 polymer ?
#
loop_
_entity_poly.entity_id
_entity_poly.type
_entity_poly.pdbx_seq_one_letter_code
_entity_poly.pdbx_strand_id
1 'polypeptide(L)'
;MTLIKIGYITDLNQKEELGHALLVNLINAYRVDAILIGGDCNLDPQNLPLKDKVKYYILSGDKDDIYITKTSRKLGNLLDGSIVYLGNIAIAGISGLDCYQSIIKLSKALSQSGNKVRINILVTHHPPKGCLDRIEALNIRAGLSSVRDLIDKLRPNAVLTGHLGNRGICYIDDIPVINPGPAEDGFCTVLEFRSDGALRSALLLKLQFK
;
A
#
# COMPACT_ATOMS: atom_id res chain seq x y z
N MET A 1 -1.28 -22.22 12.94
CA MET A 1 -1.02 -20.78 13.14
C MET A 1 -1.93 -20.00 12.19
N THR A 2 -2.73 -19.08 12.70
CA THR A 2 -3.61 -18.24 11.87
C THR A 2 -2.75 -17.23 11.12
N LEU A 3 -2.91 -17.17 9.80
CA LEU A 3 -2.27 -16.16 8.95
C LEU A 3 -3.24 -15.02 8.73
N ILE A 4 -2.69 -13.82 8.59
CA ILE A 4 -3.42 -12.64 8.14
C ILE A 4 -3.02 -12.40 6.69
N LYS A 5 -4.00 -12.40 5.78
CA LYS A 5 -3.81 -12.21 4.34
C LYS A 5 -4.24 -10.80 3.94
N ILE A 6 -3.34 -10.07 3.30
CA ILE A 6 -3.59 -8.69 2.89
C ILE A 6 -3.39 -8.60 1.38
N GLY A 7 -4.43 -8.17 0.67
CA GLY A 7 -4.34 -7.82 -0.75
C GLY A 7 -3.87 -6.37 -0.93
N TYR A 8 -3.16 -6.09 -2.02
CA TYR A 8 -2.76 -4.73 -2.39
C TYR A 8 -2.89 -4.48 -3.89
N ILE A 9 -3.44 -3.31 -4.22
CA ILE A 9 -3.58 -2.77 -5.59
C ILE A 9 -3.17 -1.28 -5.61
N THR A 10 -2.76 -0.77 -6.77
CA THR A 10 -2.41 0.64 -7.01
C THR A 10 -2.56 0.95 -8.49
N ASP A 11 -2.69 2.22 -8.85
CA ASP A 11 -2.64 2.71 -10.24
C ASP A 11 -3.72 2.07 -11.15
N LEU A 12 -4.98 2.49 -10.97
CA LEU A 12 -6.08 2.17 -11.91
C LEU A 12 -6.23 3.19 -13.03
N ASN A 13 -5.69 4.40 -12.88
CA ASN A 13 -5.63 5.42 -13.93
C ASN A 13 -6.95 5.62 -14.70
N GLN A 14 -8.06 5.87 -13.97
CA GLN A 14 -9.41 6.11 -14.53
C GLN A 14 -10.14 4.85 -15.05
N LYS A 15 -9.77 3.66 -14.56
CA LYS A 15 -10.45 2.39 -14.85
C LYS A 15 -11.06 1.77 -13.59
N GLU A 16 -11.84 2.56 -12.85
CA GLU A 16 -12.44 2.21 -11.55
C GLU A 16 -13.30 0.94 -11.64
N GLU A 17 -14.07 0.77 -12.73
CA GLU A 17 -14.89 -0.43 -12.97
C GLU A 17 -14.06 -1.72 -13.01
N LEU A 18 -12.87 -1.68 -13.63
CA LEU A 18 -11.93 -2.81 -13.61
C LEU A 18 -11.42 -3.06 -12.18
N GLY A 19 -11.18 -2.00 -11.43
CA GLY A 19 -10.80 -2.07 -10.02
C GLY A 19 -11.82 -2.84 -9.17
N HIS A 20 -13.12 -2.56 -9.36
CA HIS A 20 -14.18 -3.29 -8.65
C HIS A 20 -14.14 -4.79 -8.96
N ALA A 21 -14.06 -5.17 -10.24
CA ALA A 21 -13.98 -6.57 -10.65
C ALA A 21 -12.71 -7.25 -10.11
N LEU A 22 -11.56 -6.56 -10.17
CA LEU A 22 -10.29 -7.04 -9.63
C LEU A 22 -10.37 -7.32 -8.14
N LEU A 23 -10.94 -6.40 -7.37
CA LEU A 23 -11.11 -6.55 -5.92
C LEU A 23 -12.01 -7.73 -5.58
N VAL A 24 -13.15 -7.89 -6.26
CA VAL A 24 -14.05 -9.04 -6.06
C VAL A 24 -13.30 -10.35 -6.32
N ASN A 25 -12.55 -10.44 -7.41
CA ASN A 25 -11.77 -11.62 -7.75
C ASN A 25 -10.67 -11.91 -6.72
N LEU A 26 -9.91 -10.88 -6.33
CA LEU A 26 -8.86 -10.98 -5.33
C LEU A 26 -9.39 -11.48 -3.98
N ILE A 27 -10.50 -10.88 -3.50
CA ILE A 27 -11.12 -11.22 -2.23
C ILE A 27 -11.61 -12.66 -2.23
N ASN A 28 -12.33 -13.08 -3.28
CA ASN A 28 -12.91 -14.42 -3.31
C ASN A 28 -11.86 -15.52 -3.55
N ALA A 29 -10.91 -15.29 -4.46
CA ALA A 29 -9.90 -16.29 -4.82
C ALA A 29 -8.87 -16.51 -3.70
N TYR A 30 -8.46 -15.44 -3.01
CA TYR A 30 -7.38 -15.51 -2.03
C TYR A 30 -7.85 -15.42 -0.58
N ARG A 31 -9.14 -15.14 -0.35
CA ARG A 31 -9.76 -15.01 0.98
C ARG A 31 -8.95 -14.07 1.88
N VAL A 32 -8.67 -12.89 1.36
CA VAL A 32 -7.93 -11.85 2.09
C VAL A 32 -8.77 -11.29 3.25
N ASP A 33 -8.11 -10.92 4.34
CA ASP A 33 -8.74 -10.30 5.52
C ASP A 33 -8.87 -8.78 5.35
N ALA A 34 -7.96 -8.19 4.58
CA ALA A 34 -7.96 -6.76 4.26
C ALA A 34 -7.41 -6.47 2.86
N ILE A 35 -7.77 -5.29 2.36
CA ILE A 35 -7.25 -4.70 1.14
C ILE A 35 -6.58 -3.37 1.47
N LEU A 36 -5.38 -3.18 0.93
CA LEU A 36 -4.67 -1.91 0.89
C LEU A 36 -4.76 -1.33 -0.54
N ILE A 37 -5.14 -0.06 -0.65
CA ILE A 37 -5.16 0.68 -1.92
C ILE A 37 -4.02 1.71 -1.89
N GLY A 38 -3.09 1.61 -2.84
CA GLY A 38 -1.81 2.33 -2.89
C GLY A 38 -1.81 3.70 -3.55
N GLY A 39 -2.99 4.19 -3.94
CA GLY A 39 -3.17 5.46 -4.62
C GLY A 39 -3.40 5.33 -6.12
N ASP A 40 -3.77 6.45 -6.74
CA ASP A 40 -4.09 6.58 -8.17
C ASP A 40 -5.16 5.57 -8.63
N CYS A 41 -6.09 5.27 -7.72
CA CYS A 41 -7.17 4.33 -7.96
C CYS A 41 -8.53 5.00 -8.10
N ASN A 42 -8.74 6.17 -7.47
CA ASN A 42 -10.01 6.92 -7.46
C ASN A 42 -11.29 6.10 -7.16
N LEU A 43 -11.15 4.94 -6.51
CA LEU A 43 -12.28 4.11 -6.08
C LEU A 43 -13.06 4.79 -4.94
N ASP A 44 -14.38 4.94 -5.10
CA ASP A 44 -15.22 5.56 -4.07
C ASP A 44 -15.14 4.77 -2.74
N PRO A 45 -14.60 5.36 -1.65
CA PRO A 45 -14.44 4.66 -0.39
C PRO A 45 -15.77 4.20 0.24
N GLN A 46 -16.91 4.80 -0.14
CA GLN A 46 -18.23 4.39 0.35
C GLN A 46 -18.78 3.15 -0.36
N ASN A 47 -18.34 2.92 -1.59
CA ASN A 47 -18.91 1.91 -2.49
C ASN A 47 -17.92 0.77 -2.83
N LEU A 48 -16.98 0.46 -1.94
CA LEU A 48 -16.05 -0.64 -2.18
C LEU A 48 -16.74 -2.02 -2.09
N PRO A 49 -16.40 -2.97 -2.98
CA PRO A 49 -17.06 -4.26 -3.04
C PRO A 49 -16.78 -5.11 -1.79
N LEU A 50 -17.76 -5.88 -1.35
CA LEU A 50 -17.61 -6.86 -0.25
C LEU A 50 -17.07 -6.24 1.07
N LYS A 51 -17.35 -4.95 1.33
CA LYS A 51 -16.89 -4.22 2.53
C LYS A 51 -17.33 -4.83 3.87
N ASP A 52 -18.39 -5.65 3.86
CA ASP A 52 -18.84 -6.37 5.06
C ASP A 52 -17.97 -7.62 5.36
N LYS A 53 -17.13 -8.04 4.40
CA LYS A 53 -16.28 -9.24 4.52
C LYS A 53 -14.81 -8.91 4.76
N VAL A 54 -14.33 -7.77 4.26
CA VAL A 54 -12.92 -7.38 4.33
C VAL A 54 -12.78 -5.93 4.77
N LYS A 55 -11.68 -5.63 5.46
CA LYS A 55 -11.33 -4.24 5.78
C LYS A 55 -10.61 -3.59 4.62
N TYR A 56 -10.88 -2.32 4.37
CA TYR A 56 -10.16 -1.51 3.39
C TYR A 56 -9.34 -0.44 4.09
N TYR A 57 -8.12 -0.20 3.63
CA TYR A 57 -7.32 0.95 4.00
C TYR A 57 -6.77 1.62 2.74
N ILE A 58 -6.80 2.94 2.71
CA ILE A 58 -6.56 3.72 1.49
C ILE A 58 -5.42 4.69 1.74
N LEU A 59 -4.43 4.65 0.84
CA LEU A 59 -3.40 5.66 0.69
C LEU A 59 -3.73 6.51 -0.53
N SER A 60 -3.59 7.83 -0.43
CA SER A 60 -3.74 8.68 -1.61
C SER A 60 -2.54 8.60 -2.54
N GLY A 61 -2.82 8.59 -3.84
CA GLY A 61 -1.87 8.87 -4.91
C GLY A 61 -1.88 10.35 -5.30
N ASP A 62 -0.95 10.77 -6.13
CA ASP A 62 -0.83 12.18 -6.54
C ASP A 62 -1.93 12.62 -7.52
N LYS A 63 -2.66 11.67 -8.13
CA LYS A 63 -3.80 11.93 -9.03
C LYS A 63 -5.16 11.64 -8.41
N ASP A 64 -5.23 11.27 -7.13
CA ASP A 64 -6.52 10.99 -6.49
C ASP A 64 -7.29 12.27 -6.15
N ASP A 65 -8.61 12.24 -6.33
CA ASP A 65 -9.50 13.33 -5.95
C ASP A 65 -9.50 13.53 -4.42
N ILE A 66 -9.59 14.80 -3.98
CA ILE A 66 -9.68 15.13 -2.56
C ILE A 66 -10.90 14.51 -1.86
N TYR A 67 -11.95 14.18 -2.60
CA TYR A 67 -13.09 13.39 -2.16
C TYR A 67 -12.65 12.06 -1.56
N ILE A 68 -11.73 11.33 -2.22
CA ILE A 68 -11.21 10.04 -1.74
C ILE A 68 -10.62 10.21 -0.34
N THR A 69 -9.71 11.16 -0.18
CA THR A 69 -9.05 11.36 1.12
C THR A 69 -9.98 11.87 2.21
N LYS A 70 -10.91 12.79 1.89
CA LYS A 70 -11.90 13.30 2.86
C LYS A 70 -12.83 12.20 3.33
N THR A 71 -13.31 11.37 2.42
CA THR A 71 -14.24 10.29 2.70
C THR A 71 -13.54 9.18 3.49
N SER A 72 -12.35 8.73 3.05
CA SER A 72 -11.57 7.74 3.80
C SER A 72 -11.21 8.19 5.22
N ARG A 73 -10.92 9.49 5.41
CA ARG A 73 -10.69 10.03 6.75
C ARG A 73 -11.93 9.93 7.63
N LYS A 74 -13.11 10.26 7.10
CA LYS A 74 -14.39 10.12 7.83
C LYS A 74 -14.70 8.67 8.18
N LEU A 75 -14.35 7.73 7.29
CA LEU A 75 -14.52 6.29 7.52
C LEU A 75 -13.44 5.68 8.41
N GLY A 76 -12.42 6.44 8.81
CA GLY A 76 -11.34 5.97 9.67
C GLY A 76 -10.38 4.99 9.01
N ASN A 77 -10.29 5.00 7.68
CA ASN A 77 -9.46 4.06 6.91
C ASN A 77 -8.38 4.71 6.03
N LEU A 78 -8.15 6.02 6.17
CA LEU A 78 -7.08 6.73 5.48
C LEU A 78 -5.71 6.46 6.14
N LEU A 79 -4.73 6.08 5.33
CA LEU A 79 -3.35 5.79 5.73
C LEU A 79 -2.41 7.00 5.72
N ASP A 80 -2.78 8.11 5.08
CA ASP A 80 -1.93 9.29 4.86
C ASP A 80 -1.32 9.85 6.17
N GLY A 81 -0.08 9.46 6.46
CA GLY A 81 0.65 9.82 7.67
C GLY A 81 0.08 9.19 8.95
N SER A 82 -0.75 8.15 8.84
CA SER A 82 -1.40 7.46 9.96
C SER A 82 -0.85 6.05 10.17
N ILE A 83 -1.21 5.46 11.30
CA ILE A 83 -0.95 4.04 11.62
C ILE A 83 -2.30 3.39 11.91
N VAL A 84 -2.58 2.28 11.25
CA VAL A 84 -3.75 1.43 11.49
C VAL A 84 -3.30 0.04 11.91
N TYR A 85 -4.20 -0.69 12.58
CA TYR A 85 -3.92 -2.03 13.08
C TYR A 85 -4.91 -3.05 12.50
N LEU A 86 -4.36 -4.12 11.94
CA LEU A 86 -5.10 -5.31 11.55
C LEU A 86 -4.65 -6.48 12.44
N GLY A 87 -5.36 -6.68 13.55
CA GLY A 87 -4.89 -7.56 14.62
C GLY A 87 -3.57 -7.01 15.19
N ASN A 88 -2.51 -7.81 15.13
CA ASN A 88 -1.17 -7.41 15.59
C ASN A 88 -0.31 -6.78 14.49
N ILE A 89 -0.84 -6.59 13.28
CA ILE A 89 -0.11 -6.01 12.15
C ILE A 89 -0.30 -4.49 12.15
N ALA A 90 0.77 -3.75 12.40
CA ALA A 90 0.80 -2.30 12.27
C ALA A 90 1.12 -1.89 10.82
N ILE A 91 0.26 -1.06 10.25
CA ILE A 91 0.34 -0.61 8.86
C ILE A 91 0.41 0.92 8.87
N ALA A 92 1.43 1.49 8.23
CA ALA A 92 1.61 2.94 8.10
C ALA A 92 1.61 3.38 6.64
N GLY A 93 1.20 4.62 6.37
CA GLY A 93 1.11 5.16 5.01
C GLY A 93 1.84 6.50 4.80
N ILE A 94 2.51 6.64 3.66
CA ILE A 94 3.10 7.90 3.16
C ILE A 94 2.42 8.31 1.86
N SER A 95 1.66 9.40 1.91
CA SER A 95 0.77 9.79 0.82
C SER A 95 1.49 10.28 -0.44
N GLY A 96 0.81 10.18 -1.58
CA GLY A 96 1.22 10.74 -2.86
C GLY A 96 0.99 12.25 -2.95
N LEU A 97 -0.13 12.75 -2.42
CA LEU A 97 -0.51 14.18 -2.43
C LEU A 97 0.41 15.06 -1.58
N ASP A 98 0.78 14.60 -0.38
CA ASP A 98 1.56 15.37 0.59
C ASP A 98 2.53 14.45 1.35
N CYS A 99 3.53 13.97 0.59
CA CYS A 99 4.52 13.00 1.05
C CYS A 99 5.29 13.48 2.29
N TYR A 100 5.87 14.67 2.25
CA TYR A 100 6.70 15.19 3.33
C TYR A 100 5.90 15.43 4.62
N GLN A 101 4.69 15.99 4.51
CA GLN A 101 3.84 16.18 5.69
C GLN A 101 3.36 14.84 6.27
N SER A 102 3.11 13.84 5.42
CA SER A 102 2.78 12.48 5.87
C SER A 102 3.93 11.86 6.67
N ILE A 103 5.18 12.02 6.22
CA ILE A 103 6.37 11.57 6.95
C ILE A 103 6.47 12.27 8.32
N ILE A 104 6.23 13.59 8.37
CA ILE A 104 6.26 14.37 9.63
C ILE A 104 5.17 13.87 10.59
N LYS A 105 3.93 13.68 10.11
CA LYS A 105 2.81 13.17 10.91
C LYS A 105 3.10 11.79 11.48
N LEU A 106 3.58 10.88 10.65
CA LEU A 106 3.95 9.52 11.08
C LEU A 106 5.06 9.56 12.12
N SER A 107 6.10 10.36 11.89
CA SER A 107 7.22 10.52 12.84
C SER A 107 6.75 11.05 14.18
N LYS A 108 5.80 11.99 14.20
CA LYS A 108 5.19 12.52 15.42
C LYS A 108 4.38 11.45 16.16
N ALA A 109 3.54 10.70 15.45
CA ALA A 109 2.73 9.63 16.03
C ALA A 109 3.58 8.51 16.67
N LEU A 110 4.68 8.13 16.02
CA LEU A 110 5.63 7.15 16.55
C LEU A 110 6.34 7.68 17.80
N SER A 111 6.78 8.94 17.78
CA SER A 111 7.44 9.57 18.93
C SER A 111 6.51 9.66 20.14
N GLN A 112 5.23 10.02 19.93
CA GLN A 112 4.21 10.06 20.97
C GLN A 112 3.90 8.68 21.56
N SER A 113 4.10 7.62 20.79
CA SER A 113 3.97 6.23 21.24
C SER A 113 5.23 5.70 21.93
N GLY A 114 6.22 6.56 22.20
CA GLY A 114 7.51 6.20 22.79
C GLY A 114 8.34 5.28 21.89
N ASN A 115 8.12 5.31 20.56
CA ASN A 115 8.77 4.44 19.57
C ASN A 115 8.61 2.93 19.85
N LYS A 116 7.60 2.53 20.63
CA LYS A 116 7.32 1.12 20.93
C LYS A 116 6.57 0.40 19.81
N VAL A 117 5.97 1.15 18.89
CA VAL A 117 5.21 0.61 17.77
C VAL A 117 6.18 0.19 16.67
N ARG A 118 6.27 -1.11 16.43
CA ARG A 118 6.97 -1.67 15.27
C ARG A 118 6.03 -1.65 14.07
N ILE A 119 6.39 -0.94 13.01
CA ILE A 119 5.66 -0.96 11.75
C ILE A 119 5.95 -2.28 11.03
N ASN A 120 4.92 -3.03 10.66
CA ASN A 120 5.07 -4.26 9.88
C ASN A 120 5.01 -3.97 8.39
N ILE A 121 4.10 -3.09 7.98
CA ILE A 121 3.90 -2.72 6.57
C ILE A 121 3.99 -1.21 6.46
N LEU A 122 4.88 -0.73 5.57
CA LEU A 122 4.90 0.66 5.15
C LEU A 122 4.34 0.74 3.72
N VAL A 123 3.27 1.49 3.51
CA VAL A 123 2.70 1.75 2.18
C VAL A 123 3.12 3.15 1.74
N THR A 124 3.72 3.28 0.57
CA THR A 124 4.19 4.58 0.05
C THR A 124 3.77 4.71 -1.40
N HIS A 125 3.09 5.80 -1.75
CA HIS A 125 2.69 5.96 -3.15
C HIS A 125 3.92 6.07 -4.05
N HIS A 126 4.83 6.98 -3.69
CA HIS A 126 6.12 7.15 -4.36
C HIS A 126 7.12 6.05 -3.96
N PRO A 127 7.88 5.49 -4.91
CA PRO A 127 8.88 4.47 -4.61
C PRO A 127 10.09 5.05 -3.85
N PRO A 128 10.77 4.23 -3.03
CA PRO A 128 12.02 4.64 -2.40
C PRO A 128 13.17 4.72 -3.40
N LYS A 129 14.10 5.65 -3.15
CA LYS A 129 15.30 5.77 -3.97
C LYS A 129 16.11 4.47 -4.01
N GLY A 130 16.46 4.05 -5.22
CA GLY A 130 17.27 2.88 -5.53
C GLY A 130 16.48 1.59 -5.78
N CYS A 131 15.16 1.56 -5.55
CA CYS A 131 14.38 0.34 -5.60
C CYS A 131 13.02 0.55 -6.27
N LEU A 132 12.78 -0.17 -7.38
CA LEU A 132 11.58 -0.02 -8.23
C LEU A 132 11.32 1.42 -8.71
N ASP A 133 12.39 2.21 -8.85
CA ASP A 133 12.32 3.66 -9.00
C ASP A 133 12.81 4.19 -10.36
N ARG A 134 13.06 3.30 -11.32
CA ARG A 134 13.58 3.66 -12.64
C ARG A 134 12.46 4.10 -13.58
N ILE A 135 12.71 5.13 -14.38
CA ILE A 135 11.92 5.46 -15.56
C ILE A 135 12.76 5.07 -16.76
N GLU A 136 12.55 3.85 -17.27
CA GLU A 136 13.44 3.23 -18.29
C GLU A 136 13.56 4.09 -19.54
N ALA A 137 12.45 4.66 -20.03
CA ALA A 137 12.43 5.51 -21.22
C ALA A 137 13.34 6.75 -21.13
N LEU A 138 13.62 7.23 -19.91
CA LEU A 138 14.45 8.40 -19.65
C LEU A 138 15.80 8.04 -19.03
N ASN A 139 16.03 6.76 -18.69
CA ASN A 139 17.20 6.28 -17.93
C ASN A 139 17.47 7.10 -16.65
N ILE A 140 16.42 7.53 -15.96
CA ILE A 140 16.50 8.25 -14.68
C ILE A 140 15.89 7.45 -13.55
N ARG A 141 16.18 7.87 -12.32
CA ARG A 141 15.56 7.36 -11.09
C ARG A 141 14.73 8.46 -10.45
N ALA A 142 13.46 8.17 -10.17
CA ALA A 142 12.50 9.11 -9.59
C ALA A 142 12.15 8.78 -8.13
N GLY A 143 12.81 7.79 -7.53
CA GLY A 143 12.54 7.39 -6.16
C GLY A 143 12.99 8.43 -5.15
N LEU A 144 12.26 8.53 -4.04
CA LEU A 144 12.48 9.56 -3.03
C LEU A 144 13.49 9.10 -1.98
N SER A 145 14.50 9.94 -1.71
CA SER A 145 15.47 9.71 -0.62
C SER A 145 14.78 9.71 0.75
N SER A 146 13.82 10.60 0.97
CA SER A 146 13.09 10.69 2.24
C SER A 146 12.30 9.41 2.57
N VAL A 147 11.77 8.72 1.55
CA VAL A 147 11.11 7.43 1.72
C VAL A 147 12.13 6.34 2.02
N ARG A 148 13.29 6.35 1.35
CA ARG A 148 14.40 5.44 1.64
C ARG A 148 14.89 5.58 3.08
N ASP A 149 15.16 6.80 3.53
CA ASP A 149 15.61 7.10 4.89
C ASP A 149 14.58 6.65 5.94
N LEU A 150 13.29 6.79 5.63
CA LEU A 150 12.22 6.32 6.50
C LEU A 150 12.18 4.80 6.59
N ILE A 151 12.38 4.07 5.50
CA ILE A 151 12.46 2.60 5.50
C ILE A 151 13.63 2.15 6.36
N ASP A 152 14.80 2.77 6.19
CA ASP A 152 16.01 2.45 6.95
C ASP A 152 15.79 2.70 8.46
N LYS A 153 15.04 3.75 8.82
CA LYS A 153 14.69 4.06 10.21
C LYS A 153 13.64 3.11 10.81
N LEU A 154 12.59 2.78 10.06
CA LEU A 154 11.45 2.02 10.57
C LEU A 154 11.66 0.50 10.51
N ARG A 155 12.50 0.04 9.60
CA ARG A 155 12.81 -1.37 9.36
C ARG A 155 11.55 -2.26 9.27
N PRO A 156 10.55 -1.93 8.42
CA PRO A 156 9.32 -2.70 8.31
C PRO A 156 9.58 -4.11 7.77
N ASN A 157 8.60 -5.01 7.93
CA ASN A 157 8.66 -6.35 7.35
C ASN A 157 8.38 -6.37 5.84
N ALA A 158 7.66 -5.37 5.34
CA ALA A 158 7.41 -5.16 3.93
C ALA A 158 7.15 -3.68 3.62
N VAL A 159 7.52 -3.26 2.41
CA VAL A 159 7.17 -1.96 1.84
C VAL A 159 6.32 -2.19 0.59
N LEU A 160 5.21 -1.49 0.47
CA LEU A 160 4.31 -1.53 -0.69
C LEU A 160 4.37 -0.20 -1.41
N THR A 161 4.51 -0.21 -2.73
CA THR A 161 4.60 1.03 -3.53
C THR A 161 3.90 0.95 -4.89
N GLY A 162 3.84 2.09 -5.61
CA GLY A 162 3.12 2.27 -6.88
C GLY A 162 3.76 3.34 -7.77
N HIS A 163 2.94 4.16 -8.44
CA HIS A 163 3.28 5.36 -9.21
C HIS A 163 4.04 5.13 -10.53
N LEU A 164 5.22 4.51 -10.50
CA LEU A 164 6.08 4.35 -11.69
C LEU A 164 5.76 3.09 -12.52
N GLY A 165 4.79 2.27 -12.11
CA GLY A 165 4.40 1.04 -12.82
C GLY A 165 5.43 -0.09 -12.82
N ASN A 166 6.60 0.09 -12.19
CA ASN A 166 7.68 -0.89 -12.10
C ASN A 166 7.27 -2.12 -11.27
N ARG A 167 6.63 -3.09 -11.89
CA ARG A 167 6.24 -4.35 -11.26
C ARG A 167 7.46 -5.14 -10.80
N GLY A 168 7.48 -5.55 -9.54
CA GLY A 168 8.51 -6.44 -9.03
C GLY A 168 8.67 -6.43 -7.52
N ILE A 169 9.67 -7.19 -7.07
CA ILE A 169 10.17 -7.16 -5.71
C ILE A 169 11.65 -6.80 -5.80
N CYS A 170 12.05 -5.76 -5.08
CA CYS A 170 13.44 -5.39 -4.89
C CYS A 170 13.67 -5.24 -3.38
N TYR A 171 14.93 -5.17 -2.96
CA TYR A 171 15.28 -5.14 -1.55
C TYR A 171 16.06 -3.88 -1.18
N ILE A 172 15.71 -3.33 -0.03
CA ILE A 172 16.53 -2.38 0.71
C ILE A 172 17.10 -3.17 1.89
N ASP A 173 18.37 -3.52 1.81
CA ASP A 173 19.00 -4.54 2.64
C ASP A 173 18.24 -5.88 2.57
N ASP A 174 17.58 -6.28 3.64
CA ASP A 174 16.73 -7.48 3.78
C ASP A 174 15.23 -7.16 3.71
N ILE A 175 14.84 -5.89 3.55
CA ILE A 175 13.44 -5.47 3.53
C ILE A 175 12.90 -5.52 2.10
N PRO A 176 11.86 -6.33 1.83
CA PRO A 176 11.25 -6.38 0.50
C PRO A 176 10.42 -5.12 0.24
N VAL A 177 10.73 -4.45 -0.86
CA VAL A 177 9.91 -3.41 -1.50
C VAL A 177 9.18 -4.05 -2.67
N ILE A 178 7.85 -3.97 -2.63
CA ILE A 178 6.96 -4.70 -3.53
C ILE A 178 6.09 -3.68 -4.25
N ASN A 179 6.13 -3.70 -5.58
CA ASN A 179 5.17 -3.01 -6.42
C ASN A 179 4.45 -4.07 -7.27
N PRO A 180 3.12 -4.22 -7.14
CA PRO A 180 2.38 -5.20 -7.91
C PRO A 180 2.40 -4.92 -9.41
N GLY A 181 2.67 -3.67 -9.81
CA GLY A 181 2.33 -3.15 -11.13
C GLY A 181 0.93 -2.55 -11.14
N PRO A 182 0.57 -1.89 -12.25
CA PRO A 182 -0.69 -1.17 -12.36
C PRO A 182 -1.90 -2.10 -12.32
N ALA A 183 -2.88 -1.76 -11.47
CA ALA A 183 -4.10 -2.53 -11.30
C ALA A 183 -4.99 -2.50 -12.55
N GLU A 184 -4.88 -1.47 -13.39
CA GLU A 184 -5.57 -1.42 -14.69
C GLU A 184 -5.18 -2.56 -15.65
N ASP A 185 -4.00 -3.16 -15.46
CA ASP A 185 -3.53 -4.33 -16.22
C ASP A 185 -3.86 -5.66 -15.50
N GLY A 186 -4.65 -5.60 -14.42
CA GLY A 186 -5.04 -6.74 -13.60
C GLY A 186 -3.98 -7.17 -12.59
N PHE A 187 -2.94 -6.36 -12.37
CA PHE A 187 -1.91 -6.69 -11.40
C PHE A 187 -2.32 -6.40 -9.95
N CYS A 188 -1.92 -7.28 -9.05
CA CYS A 188 -2.12 -7.12 -7.62
C CYS A 188 -1.08 -7.95 -6.86
N THR A 189 -1.05 -7.83 -5.53
CA THR A 189 -0.23 -8.71 -4.68
C THR A 189 -1.02 -9.18 -3.48
N VAL A 190 -0.69 -10.36 -2.98
CA VAL A 190 -1.19 -10.89 -1.70
C VAL A 190 0.00 -11.12 -0.79
N LEU A 191 -0.05 -10.54 0.39
CA LEU A 191 0.91 -10.77 1.46
C LEU A 191 0.29 -11.64 2.54
N GLU A 192 1.07 -12.60 3.03
CA GLU A 192 0.68 -13.40 4.19
C GLU A 192 1.57 -13.05 5.38
N PHE A 193 0.96 -12.66 6.48
CA PHE A 193 1.62 -12.36 7.73
C PHE A 193 1.27 -13.41 8.79
N ARG A 194 2.26 -13.73 9.62
CA ARG A 194 2.06 -14.51 10.85
C ARG A 194 1.44 -13.61 11.93
N SER A 195 0.83 -14.22 12.93
CA SER A 195 0.21 -13.51 14.07
C SER A 195 1.21 -12.69 14.91
N ASP A 196 2.51 -12.95 14.77
CA ASP A 196 3.62 -12.22 15.40
C ASP A 196 4.09 -11.00 14.58
N GLY A 197 3.48 -10.74 13.42
CA GLY A 197 3.84 -9.62 12.54
C GLY A 197 4.89 -9.95 11.48
N ALA A 198 5.47 -11.14 11.48
CA ALA A 198 6.47 -11.52 10.47
C ALA A 198 5.81 -11.78 9.11
N LEU A 199 6.40 -11.22 8.05
CA LEU A 199 6.04 -11.55 6.67
C LEU A 199 6.41 -13.01 6.39
N ARG A 200 5.44 -13.80 5.94
CA ARG A 200 5.64 -15.18 5.50
C ARG A 200 5.90 -15.26 4.00
N SER A 201 5.11 -14.54 3.21
CA SER A 201 5.22 -14.56 1.74
C SER A 201 4.57 -13.33 1.13
N ALA A 202 5.07 -12.92 -0.03
CA ALA A 202 4.43 -11.96 -0.92
C ALA A 202 4.30 -12.58 -2.31
N LEU A 203 3.09 -12.58 -2.87
CA LEU A 203 2.78 -13.19 -4.16
C LEU A 203 2.29 -12.12 -5.12
N LEU A 204 3.10 -11.82 -6.15
CA LEU A 204 2.70 -10.96 -7.26
C LEU A 204 1.77 -11.73 -8.20
N LEU A 205 0.64 -11.12 -8.53
CA LEU A 205 -0.45 -11.74 -9.28
C LEU A 205 -0.80 -10.91 -10.51
N LYS A 206 -1.39 -11.58 -11.50
CA LYS A 206 -2.13 -10.96 -12.61
C LYS A 206 -3.46 -11.69 -12.71
N LEU A 207 -4.54 -11.03 -12.30
CA LEU A 207 -5.89 -11.57 -12.39
C LEU A 207 -6.53 -11.12 -13.70
N GLN A 208 -7.22 -12.03 -14.36
CA GLN A 208 -7.95 -11.74 -15.59
C GLN A 208 -9.30 -11.11 -15.24
N PHE A 209 -9.68 -10.09 -15.97
CA PHE A 209 -11.05 -9.55 -15.97
C PHE A 209 -11.89 -10.49 -16.84
N LYS A 210 -12.80 -11.26 -16.22
CA LYS A 210 -13.78 -12.07 -16.94
C LYS A 210 -15.06 -11.29 -17.11
#